data_AF-A0A6C0HLL5-F1
#
_entry.id   AF-A0A6C0HLL5-F1
#
_cell.length_a   1.000
_cell.length_b   1.000
_cell.length_c   1.000
_cell.angle_alpha   90.00
_cell.angle_beta   90.00
_cell.angle_gamma   90.00
#
_symmetry.space_group_name_H-M   'P 1'
#
loop_
_entity.id
_entity.type
_entity.pdbx_description
1 polymer ?
#
loop_
_entity_poly.entity_id
_entity_poly.type
_entity_poly.pdbx_seq_one_letter_code
_entity_poly.pdbx_strand_id
1 'polypeptide(L)'
;MGLGLFGTPLYLNLKCIAFSAFLIAVYWMPPWAPLRTPADIAWKRGISIMLAFVGYILMAWYDTLYDCNDRLRPTFLGWLSAPFKPAYYGQEFDKLPLKWKKVVRWVDVVAVLAAVAFVASPFLFYKNGSK
;
A
#
# COMPACT_ATOMS: atom_id res chain seq x y z
N MET A 1 -22.02 -7.51 -13.57
CA MET A 1 -22.47 -6.25 -12.94
C MET A 1 -22.09 -6.32 -11.47
N GLY A 2 -21.08 -5.57 -11.05
CA GLY A 2 -20.62 -5.55 -9.66
C GLY A 2 -20.00 -4.18 -9.43
N LEU A 3 -20.79 -3.29 -8.85
CA LEU A 3 -20.35 -1.99 -8.38
C LEU A 3 -19.12 -2.20 -7.49
N GLY A 4 -18.00 -1.61 -7.87
CA GLY A 4 -16.80 -1.61 -7.04
C GLY A 4 -17.06 -0.89 -5.71
N LEU A 5 -16.01 -0.78 -4.91
CA LEU A 5 -16.01 -0.22 -3.56
C LEU A 5 -16.85 1.07 -3.50
N PHE A 6 -17.98 1.06 -2.78
CA PHE A 6 -18.94 2.17 -2.66
C PHE A 6 -19.61 2.65 -3.97
N GLY A 7 -19.89 1.76 -4.92
CA GLY A 7 -20.55 2.16 -6.17
C GLY A 7 -19.61 2.72 -7.24
N THR A 8 -18.30 2.58 -7.03
CA THR A 8 -17.26 3.16 -7.88
C THR A 8 -16.71 2.12 -8.85
N PRO A 9 -15.97 2.49 -9.91
CA PRO A 9 -15.30 1.52 -10.78
C PRO A 9 -14.02 0.94 -10.14
N LEU A 10 -13.75 1.24 -8.86
CA LEU A 10 -12.56 0.80 -8.13
C LEU A 10 -12.87 -0.41 -7.26
N TYR A 11 -11.97 -1.37 -7.20
CA TYR A 11 -12.19 -2.62 -6.46
C TYR A 11 -11.33 -2.69 -5.20
N LEU A 12 -11.88 -3.29 -4.14
CA LEU A 12 -11.10 -3.65 -2.96
C LEU A 12 -10.50 -5.05 -3.15
N ASN A 13 -9.20 -5.12 -3.44
CA ASN A 13 -8.51 -6.40 -3.61
C ASN A 13 -8.12 -6.97 -2.23
N LEU A 14 -9.08 -7.66 -1.60
CA LEU A 14 -8.95 -8.16 -0.23
C LEU A 14 -7.74 -9.09 -0.04
N LYS A 15 -7.46 -9.97 -1.01
CA LYS A 15 -6.30 -10.88 -0.96
C LYS A 15 -4.96 -10.15 -0.83
N CYS A 16 -4.81 -9.02 -1.52
CA CYS A 16 -3.58 -8.24 -1.48
C CYS A 16 -3.42 -7.54 -0.14
N ILE A 17 -4.52 -7.03 0.44
CA ILE A 17 -4.56 -6.44 1.78
C ILE A 17 -4.22 -7.50 2.82
N ALA A 18 -4.85 -8.68 2.74
CA ALA A 18 -4.63 -9.80 3.66
C ALA A 18 -3.17 -10.28 3.64
N PHE A 19 -2.60 -10.47 2.44
CA PHE A 19 -1.20 -10.89 2.32
C PHE A 19 -0.22 -9.83 2.84
N SER A 20 -0.45 -8.56 2.50
CA SER A 20 0.37 -7.44 3.00
C SER A 20 0.30 -7.32 4.53
N ALA A 21 -0.91 -7.45 5.10
CA ALA A 21 -1.11 -7.46 6.54
C ALA A 21 -0.42 -8.64 7.21
N PHE A 22 -0.44 -9.82 6.59
CA PHE A 22 0.29 -10.99 7.06
C PHE A 22 1.80 -10.74 7.09
N LEU A 23 2.39 -10.18 6.04
CA LEU A 23 3.83 -9.84 6.02
C LEU A 23 4.20 -8.85 7.13
N ILE A 24 3.37 -7.83 7.34
CA ILE A 24 3.57 -6.86 8.43
C ILE A 24 3.46 -7.55 9.77
N ALA A 25 2.43 -8.39 9.99
CA ALA A 25 2.26 -9.10 11.25
C ALA A 25 3.48 -9.97 11.55
N VAL A 26 3.98 -10.73 10.57
CA VAL A 26 5.20 -11.53 10.69
C VAL A 26 6.42 -10.68 11.02
N TYR A 27 6.57 -9.53 10.38
CA TYR A 27 7.67 -8.61 10.67
C TYR A 27 7.63 -8.05 12.10
N TRP A 28 6.44 -7.77 12.63
CA TRP A 28 6.26 -7.25 13.98
C TRP A 28 6.29 -8.30 15.09
N MET A 29 6.11 -9.58 14.76
CA MET A 29 6.05 -10.68 15.74
C MET A 29 7.28 -10.75 16.66
N PRO A 30 8.53 -10.74 16.16
CA PRO A 30 9.62 -11.15 17.03
C PRO A 30 10.31 -9.91 17.67
N PRO A 31 10.83 -10.02 18.90
CA PRO A 31 11.15 -8.86 19.76
C PRO A 31 12.47 -8.14 19.44
N TRP A 32 13.11 -8.46 18.32
CA TRP A 32 14.51 -8.13 18.00
C TRP A 32 14.76 -6.68 17.59
N ALA A 33 13.71 -5.89 17.36
CA ALA A 33 13.82 -4.46 17.05
C ALA A 33 13.35 -3.61 18.24
N PRO A 34 14.22 -3.32 19.22
CA PRO A 34 13.90 -2.44 20.34
C PRO A 34 13.66 -1.01 19.84
N LEU A 35 12.50 -0.44 20.17
CA LEU A 35 12.07 0.91 19.76
C LEU A 35 12.64 1.95 20.74
N ARG A 36 13.97 2.11 20.78
CA ARG A 36 14.66 2.95 21.78
C ARG A 36 14.95 4.36 21.31
N THR A 37 15.07 4.56 20.01
CA THR A 37 15.36 5.87 19.41
C THR A 37 14.26 6.24 18.41
N PRO A 38 14.08 7.54 18.09
CA PRO A 38 13.16 7.95 17.03
C PRO A 38 13.53 7.34 15.67
N ALA A 39 14.83 7.08 15.44
CA ALA A 39 15.31 6.39 14.24
C ALA A 39 14.85 4.93 14.19
N ASP A 40 14.90 4.19 15.30
CA ASP A 40 14.42 2.80 15.34
C ASP A 40 12.92 2.72 15.04
N ILE A 41 12.14 3.66 15.59
CA ILE A 41 10.69 3.75 15.37
C ILE A 41 10.40 4.08 13.90
N ALA A 42 11.07 5.10 13.35
CA ALA A 42 10.92 5.50 11.96
C ALA A 42 11.30 4.36 11.01
N TRP A 43 12.41 3.67 11.27
CA TRP A 43 12.85 2.51 10.50
C TRP A 43 11.81 1.40 10.50
N LYS A 44 11.32 1.00 11.69
CA LYS A 44 10.33 -0.08 11.81
C LYS A 44 9.02 0.25 11.09
N ARG A 45 8.57 1.51 11.15
CA ARG A 45 7.42 2.01 10.40
C ARG A 45 7.67 2.04 8.88
N GLY A 46 8.85 2.48 8.45
CA GLY A 46 9.25 2.51 7.05
C GLY A 46 9.24 1.12 6.42
N ILE A 47 9.83 0.13 7.09
CA ILE A 47 9.79 -1.27 6.65
C ILE A 47 8.35 -1.80 6.57
N SER A 48 7.47 -1.41 7.50
CA SER A 48 6.06 -1.82 7.45
C SER A 48 5.34 -1.30 6.21
N ILE A 49 5.57 -0.03 5.84
CA ILE A 49 5.02 0.56 4.60
C ILE A 49 5.62 -0.13 3.37
N MET A 50 6.93 -0.40 3.37
CA MET A 50 7.58 -1.11 2.28
C MET A 50 6.99 -2.51 2.10
N LEU A 51 6.81 -3.28 3.18
CA LEU A 51 6.18 -4.60 3.15
C LEU A 51 4.74 -4.52 2.65
N ALA A 52 4.00 -3.49 3.04
CA ALA A 52 2.65 -3.26 2.52
C ALA A 52 2.66 -3.07 1.00
N PHE A 53 3.54 -2.20 0.50
CA PHE A 53 3.62 -1.87 -0.92
C PHE A 53 4.13 -3.05 -1.76
N VAL A 54 5.19 -3.72 -1.30
CA VAL A 54 5.79 -4.87 -1.98
C VAL A 54 4.84 -6.05 -1.97
N GLY A 55 4.24 -6.41 -0.82
CA GLY A 55 3.25 -7.49 -0.75
C GLY A 55 2.06 -7.25 -1.67
N TYR A 56 1.61 -6.00 -1.76
CA TYR A 56 0.52 -5.60 -2.65
C TYR A 56 0.87 -5.75 -4.13
N ILE A 57 2.10 -5.38 -4.54
CA ILE A 57 2.58 -5.57 -5.92
C ILE A 57 2.80 -7.05 -6.25
N LEU A 58 3.41 -7.81 -5.34
CA LEU A 58 3.71 -9.23 -5.55
C LEU A 58 2.45 -10.04 -5.81
N MET A 59 1.36 -9.76 -5.10
CA MET A 59 0.08 -10.42 -5.34
C MET A 59 -0.50 -10.10 -6.73
N ALA A 60 -0.25 -8.90 -7.26
CA ALA A 60 -0.67 -8.54 -8.62
C ALA A 60 0.08 -9.36 -9.68
N TRP A 61 1.37 -9.60 -9.45
CA TRP A 61 2.20 -10.46 -10.30
C TRP A 61 1.85 -11.93 -10.16
N TYR A 62 1.59 -12.40 -8.94
CA TYR A 62 1.14 -13.76 -8.67
C TYR A 62 -0.10 -14.11 -9.51
N ASP A 63 -1.10 -13.22 -9.56
CA ASP A 63 -2.30 -13.41 -10.37
C ASP A 63 -2.00 -13.63 -11.86
N THR A 64 -0.95 -12.97 -12.36
CA THR A 64 -0.54 -13.04 -13.78
C THR A 64 0.25 -14.31 -14.04
N LEU A 65 1.19 -14.63 -13.15
CA LEU A 65 2.09 -15.78 -13.29
C LEU A 65 1.33 -17.10 -13.20
N TYR A 66 0.27 -17.16 -12.39
CA TYR A 66 -0.55 -18.36 -12.19
C TYR A 66 -1.91 -18.30 -12.89
N ASP A 67 -2.07 -17.36 -13.84
CA ASP A 67 -3.27 -17.17 -14.65
C ASP A 67 -4.59 -17.28 -13.86
N CYS A 68 -4.64 -16.57 -12.74
CA CYS A 68 -5.78 -16.65 -11.83
C CYS A 68 -7.03 -15.98 -12.47
N ASN A 69 -8.20 -16.60 -12.31
CA ASN A 69 -9.48 -16.05 -12.78
C ASN A 69 -9.83 -14.71 -12.13
N ASP A 70 -9.49 -14.54 -10.85
CA ASP A 70 -9.70 -13.28 -10.12
C ASP A 70 -8.42 -12.45 -10.14
N ARG A 71 -8.27 -11.58 -11.15
CA ARG A 71 -7.09 -10.71 -11.30
C ARG A 71 -7.27 -9.37 -10.59
N LEU A 72 -6.15 -8.78 -10.18
CA LEU A 72 -6.13 -7.45 -9.58
C LEU A 72 -6.79 -6.39 -10.47
N ARG A 73 -7.91 -5.83 -9.99
CA ARG A 73 -8.61 -4.72 -10.66
C ARG A 73 -8.13 -3.35 -10.19
N PRO A 74 -8.44 -2.26 -10.93
CA PRO A 74 -8.01 -0.91 -10.55
C PRO A 74 -8.45 -0.54 -9.13
N THR A 75 -7.52 0.04 -8.36
CA THR A 75 -7.70 0.38 -6.95
C THR A 75 -7.37 1.83 -6.65
N PHE A 76 -7.73 2.28 -5.44
CA PHE A 76 -7.37 3.61 -4.94
C PHE A 76 -5.86 3.89 -4.89
N LEU A 77 -5.01 2.86 -4.76
CA LEU A 77 -3.53 2.99 -4.78
C LEU A 77 -2.91 2.85 -6.18
N GLY A 78 -3.70 3.16 -7.21
CA GLY A 78 -3.46 2.69 -8.56
C GLY A 78 -2.41 3.46 -9.33
N TRP A 79 -2.28 4.77 -9.15
CA TRP A 79 -1.36 5.61 -9.92
C TRP A 79 0.10 5.44 -9.44
N LEU A 80 0.31 5.35 -8.13
CA LEU A 80 1.62 5.14 -7.51
C LEU A 80 2.19 3.75 -7.80
N SER A 81 1.34 2.71 -7.72
CA SER A 81 1.76 1.32 -7.89
C SER A 81 1.68 0.81 -9.34
N ALA A 82 0.98 1.51 -10.25
CA ALA A 82 0.80 1.09 -11.64
C ALA A 82 2.10 0.74 -12.37
N PRO A 83 3.20 1.52 -12.28
CA PRO A 83 4.42 1.23 -13.01
C PRO A 83 5.09 -0.10 -12.61
N PHE A 84 4.81 -0.58 -11.40
CA PHE A 84 5.40 -1.80 -10.84
C PHE A 84 4.49 -3.02 -10.99
N LYS A 85 3.28 -2.83 -11.50
CA LYS A 85 2.28 -3.87 -11.73
C LYS A 85 2.35 -4.41 -13.17
N PRO A 86 1.84 -5.62 -13.42
CA PRO A 86 1.78 -6.21 -14.75
C PRO A 86 0.97 -5.38 -15.76
N ALA A 87 1.31 -5.51 -17.05
CA ALA A 87 0.78 -4.65 -18.12
C ALA A 87 -0.75 -4.62 -18.25
N TYR A 88 -1.45 -5.73 -17.93
CA TYR A 88 -2.91 -5.77 -17.97
C TYR A 88 -3.55 -4.76 -16.99
N TYR A 89 -2.90 -4.50 -15.85
CA TYR A 89 -3.40 -3.55 -14.87
C TYR A 89 -3.39 -2.13 -15.44
N GLY A 90 -2.36 -1.76 -16.21
CA GLY A 90 -2.28 -0.47 -16.90
C GLY A 90 -3.42 -0.29 -17.90
N GLN A 91 -3.75 -1.33 -18.67
CA GLN A 91 -4.85 -1.29 -19.63
C GLN A 91 -6.22 -1.11 -18.94
N GLU A 92 -6.45 -1.81 -17.83
CA GLU A 92 -7.69 -1.65 -17.04
C GLU A 92 -7.75 -0.28 -16.35
N PHE A 93 -6.60 0.23 -15.87
CA PHE A 93 -6.52 1.58 -15.33
C PHE A 93 -6.80 2.62 -16.42
N ASP A 94 -6.39 2.38 -17.66
CA ASP A 94 -6.58 3.33 -18.74
C ASP A 94 -8.02 3.44 -19.23
N LYS A 95 -8.80 2.36 -19.09
CA LYS A 95 -10.24 2.34 -19.33
C LYS A 95 -11.05 3.13 -18.30
N LEU A 96 -10.46 3.52 -17.16
CA LEU A 96 -11.16 4.33 -16.17
C LEU A 96 -11.48 5.73 -16.73
N PRO A 97 -12.67 6.28 -16.43
CA PRO A 97 -13.00 7.65 -16.82
C PRO A 97 -12.08 8.65 -16.10
N LEU A 98 -11.80 9.78 -16.77
CA LEU A 98 -10.86 10.83 -16.33
C LEU A 98 -11.11 11.30 -14.88
N LYS A 99 -12.38 11.39 -14.46
CA LYS A 99 -12.76 11.76 -13.09
C LYS A 99 -12.12 10.82 -12.06
N TRP A 100 -12.20 9.51 -12.28
CA TRP A 100 -11.66 8.51 -11.36
C TRP A 100 -10.14 8.44 -11.39
N LYS A 101 -9.50 8.63 -12.55
CA LYS A 101 -8.03 8.78 -12.63
C LYS A 101 -7.52 9.94 -11.77
N LYS A 102 -8.22 11.08 -11.78
CA LYS A 102 -7.87 12.26 -10.95
C LYS A 102 -8.08 11.99 -9.46
N VAL A 103 -9.16 11.30 -9.08
CA VAL A 103 -9.42 10.89 -7.69
C VAL A 103 -8.33 9.93 -7.20
N VAL A 104 -8.00 8.89 -7.97
CA VAL A 104 -6.93 7.94 -7.61
C VAL A 104 -5.60 8.67 -7.41
N ARG A 105 -5.24 9.58 -8.32
CA ARG A 105 -4.02 10.38 -8.17
C ARG A 105 -4.02 11.22 -6.88
N TRP A 106 -5.15 11.85 -6.54
CA TRP A 106 -5.26 12.61 -5.29
C TRP A 106 -5.12 11.72 -4.05
N VAL A 107 -5.79 10.57 -4.05
CA VAL A 107 -5.69 9.60 -2.96
C VAL A 107 -4.24 9.12 -2.80
N ASP A 108 -3.54 8.85 -3.90
CA ASP A 108 -2.14 8.42 -3.88
C ASP A 108 -1.21 9.49 -3.31
N VAL A 109 -1.39 10.74 -3.71
CA VAL A 109 -0.60 11.86 -3.17
C VAL A 109 -0.83 11.99 -1.67
N VAL A 110 -2.09 11.95 -1.22
CA VAL A 110 -2.43 12.02 0.21
C VAL A 110 -1.87 10.81 0.96
N ALA A 111 -1.94 9.61 0.39
CA ALA A 111 -1.40 8.39 0.99
C ALA A 111 0.13 8.47 1.16
N VAL A 112 0.85 9.00 0.15
CA VAL A 112 2.30 9.22 0.24
C VAL A 112 2.62 10.25 1.33
N LEU A 113 1.93 11.38 1.37
CA LEU A 113 2.14 12.40 2.39
C LEU A 113 1.86 11.85 3.80
N ALA A 114 0.77 11.07 3.96
CA ALA A 114 0.43 10.41 5.21
C ALA A 114 1.49 9.37 5.61
N ALA A 115 2.01 8.59 4.66
CA ALA A 115 3.08 7.63 4.91
C ALA A 115 4.38 8.32 5.37
N VAL A 116 4.76 9.41 4.71
CA VAL A 116 5.92 10.23 5.10
C VAL A 116 5.72 10.81 6.49
N ALA A 117 4.56 11.42 6.77
CA ALA A 117 4.24 11.96 8.09
C ALA A 117 4.25 10.87 9.18
N PHE A 118 3.71 9.68 8.90
CA PHE A 118 3.71 8.55 9.82
C PHE A 118 5.13 8.09 10.17
N VAL A 119 6.02 7.99 9.17
CA VAL A 119 7.43 7.61 9.36
C VAL A 119 8.20 8.71 10.08
N ALA A 120 7.97 9.98 9.74
CA ALA A 120 8.70 11.13 10.28
C ALA A 120 8.22 11.59 11.66
N SER A 121 6.97 11.29 12.04
CA SER A 121 6.37 11.72 13.31
C SER A 121 7.20 11.45 14.59
N PRO A 122 7.99 10.35 14.72
CA PRO A 122 8.86 10.19 15.87
C PRO A 122 9.84 11.35 16.03
N PHE A 123 10.41 11.89 14.96
CA PHE A 123 11.36 13.01 15.07
C PHE A 123 10.72 14.32 15.53
N LEU A 124 9.40 14.47 15.38
CA LEU A 124 8.65 15.66 15.79
C LEU A 124 8.11 15.55 17.23
N PHE A 125 7.75 14.34 17.66
CA PHE A 125 7.05 14.12 18.93
C PHE A 125 7.83 13.29 19.95
N TYR A 126 8.99 12.75 19.59
CA TYR A 126 9.84 12.03 20.53
C TYR A 126 10.45 13.02 21.52
N LYS A 127 9.81 13.13 22.70
CA LYS A 127 10.40 13.83 23.83
C LYS A 127 11.67 13.08 24.23
N ASN A 128 12.83 13.73 24.09
CA ASN A 128 14.00 13.34 24.86
C ASN A 128 13.56 13.37 26.33
N GLY A 129 13.52 12.20 26.98
CA GLY A 129 13.35 12.13 28.42
C GLY A 129 14.51 12.89 29.03
N SER A 130 14.23 14.11 29.51
CA SER A 130 15.16 14.83 30.37
C SER A 130 15.39 13.92 31.58
N LYS A 131 16.63 13.47 31.74
CA LYS A 131 17.17 13.23 33.07
C LYS A 131 17.15 14.54 33.85
#